data_AF-A0A178VTS4-F1
#
_entry.id   AF-A0A178VTS4-F1
#
_cell.length_a   1.000
_cell.length_b   1.000
_cell.length_c   1.000
_cell.angle_alpha   90.00
_cell.angle_beta   90.00
_cell.angle_gamma   90.00
#
_symmetry.space_group_name_H-M   'P 1'
#
loop_
_entity.id
_entity.type
_entity.pdbx_description
1 polymer ?
#
loop_
_entity_poly.entity_id
_entity_poly.type
_entity_poly.pdbx_seq_one_letter_code
_entity_poly.pdbx_strand_id
1 'polypeptide(L)'
;MSTLEESLRSLSLDFLNLLINGQAFSDVTFSVEGRLVHAHRCILAARSLFFRKFFCGTDSPQPVTGIDPTRHGSVPASPTRGSTAPAGIIPVNSVGYEVFLLLLQFLYSGQVSIVPQKHEPRPNCGERGCWHTHCSAAVDLALDTLAASRYFGVEQLALLTQVLSFSLCFHSSYSMHITRKQN
;
A
#
# COMPACT_ATOMS: atom_id res chain seq x y z
N MET A 1 16.67 0.51 -25.01
CA MET A 1 16.28 0.98 -23.65
C MET A 1 17.49 1.63 -23.03
N SER A 2 17.33 2.78 -22.39
CA SER A 2 18.47 3.52 -21.83
C SER A 2 19.01 2.82 -20.58
N THR A 3 20.31 2.94 -20.30
CA THR A 3 20.95 2.35 -19.10
C THR A 3 20.30 2.80 -17.79
N LEU A 4 19.71 3.99 -17.78
CA LEU A 4 18.94 4.54 -16.67
C LEU A 4 17.64 3.77 -16.41
N GLU A 5 16.90 3.41 -17.46
CA GLU A 5 15.65 2.64 -17.32
C GLU A 5 15.92 1.27 -16.69
N GLU A 6 17.01 0.61 -17.08
CA GLU A 6 17.42 -0.68 -16.52
C GLU A 6 17.78 -0.54 -15.03
N SER A 7 18.50 0.54 -14.68
CA SER A 7 18.87 0.84 -13.30
C SER A 7 17.65 1.09 -12.41
N LEU A 8 16.66 1.84 -12.91
CA LEU A 8 15.41 2.11 -12.19
C LEU A 8 14.57 0.83 -12.02
N ARG A 9 14.55 -0.04 -13.03
CA ARG A 9 13.90 -1.36 -12.93
C ARG A 9 14.55 -2.24 -11.88
N SER A 10 15.88 -2.35 -11.90
CA SER A 10 16.61 -3.11 -10.86
C SER A 10 16.28 -2.58 -9.48
N LEU A 11 16.35 -1.26 -9.27
CA LEU A 11 16.02 -0.66 -7.98
C LEU A 11 14.58 -0.95 -7.54
N SER A 12 13.61 -0.87 -8.45
CA SER A 12 12.21 -1.18 -8.15
C SER A 12 12.01 -2.64 -7.72
N LEU A 13 12.76 -3.57 -8.34
CA LEU A 13 12.72 -4.99 -8.00
C LEU A 13 13.39 -5.24 -6.64
N ASP A 14 14.51 -4.58 -6.35
CA ASP A 14 15.20 -4.70 -5.06
C ASP A 14 14.29 -4.26 -3.90
N PHE A 15 13.54 -3.16 -4.06
CA PHE A 15 12.53 -2.75 -3.07
C PHE A 15 11.37 -3.74 -2.97
N LEU A 16 10.85 -4.27 -4.08
CA LEU A 16 9.81 -5.31 -4.02
C LEU A 16 10.29 -6.57 -3.30
N ASN A 17 11.55 -6.94 -3.48
CA ASN A 17 12.14 -8.08 -2.78
C ASN A 17 12.17 -7.85 -1.25
N LEU A 18 12.32 -6.61 -0.77
CA LEU A 18 12.15 -6.31 0.66
C LEU A 18 10.72 -6.55 1.14
N LEU A 19 9.71 -6.25 0.31
CA LEU A 19 8.30 -6.50 0.65
C LEU A 19 7.96 -8.00 0.62
N ILE A 20 8.45 -8.74 -0.38
CA ILE A 20 8.21 -10.20 -0.53
C ILE A 20 8.91 -10.97 0.59
N ASN A 21 10.15 -10.62 0.91
CA ASN A 21 10.91 -11.20 2.03
C ASN A 21 10.60 -10.48 3.35
N GLY A 22 9.33 -10.08 3.54
CA GLY A 22 8.89 -9.01 4.42
C GLY A 22 9.39 -9.02 5.86
N GLN A 23 9.83 -10.15 6.42
CA GLN A 23 10.41 -10.21 7.77
C GLN A 23 11.74 -9.45 7.88
N ALA A 24 12.59 -9.54 6.84
CA ALA A 24 13.94 -9.00 6.89
C ALA A 24 13.89 -7.48 7.01
N PHE A 25 14.52 -6.94 8.07
CA PHE A 25 14.60 -5.51 8.35
C PHE A 25 13.25 -4.79 8.59
N SER A 26 12.13 -5.52 8.65
CA SER A 26 10.84 -4.93 9.00
C SER A 26 10.84 -4.41 10.44
N ASP A 27 10.30 -3.21 10.59
CA ASP A 27 10.14 -2.51 11.87
C ASP A 27 8.66 -2.20 12.17
N VAL A 28 7.75 -2.69 11.33
CA VAL A 28 6.30 -2.63 11.53
C VAL A 28 5.60 -3.86 10.93
N THR A 29 4.56 -4.32 11.62
CA THR A 29 3.69 -5.40 11.17
C THR A 29 2.24 -4.96 11.24
N PHE A 30 1.50 -5.18 10.15
CA PHE A 30 0.07 -4.92 10.07
C PHE A 30 -0.71 -6.23 10.15
N SER A 31 -1.91 -6.21 10.74
CA SER A 31 -2.90 -7.29 10.59
C SER A 31 -4.01 -6.81 9.68
N VAL A 32 -4.21 -7.51 8.56
CA VAL A 32 -5.26 -7.21 7.57
C VAL A 32 -6.03 -8.48 7.30
N GLU A 33 -7.32 -8.51 7.62
CA GLU A 33 -8.16 -9.71 7.51
C GLU A 33 -7.56 -10.94 8.24
N GLY A 34 -6.91 -10.69 9.38
CA GLY A 34 -6.23 -11.73 10.17
C GLY A 34 -4.87 -12.18 9.62
N ARG A 35 -4.41 -11.63 8.50
CA ARG A 35 -3.11 -11.93 7.88
C ARG A 35 -2.06 -10.90 8.30
N LEU A 36 -0.87 -11.37 8.64
CA LEU A 36 0.24 -10.50 9.01
C LEU A 36 0.99 -10.02 7.76
N VAL A 37 1.22 -8.71 7.69
CA VAL A 37 1.94 -8.04 6.60
C VAL A 37 3.09 -7.24 7.20
N HIS A 38 4.32 -7.63 6.89
CA HIS A 38 5.51 -6.96 7.37
C HIS A 38 5.94 -5.85 6.41
N ALA A 39 6.41 -4.73 6.95
CA ALA A 39 6.81 -3.57 6.16
C ALA A 39 7.87 -2.71 6.88
N HIS A 40 8.27 -1.63 6.21
CA HIS A 40 9.35 -0.74 6.62
C HIS A 40 8.80 0.68 6.82
N ARG A 41 8.79 1.20 8.06
CA ARG A 41 8.27 2.53 8.41
C ARG A 41 8.91 3.63 7.57
N CYS A 42 10.22 3.53 7.28
CA CYS A 42 10.95 4.51 6.50
C CYS A 42 10.44 4.64 5.06
N ILE A 43 10.19 3.51 4.37
CA ILE A 43 9.65 3.50 3.01
C ILE A 43 8.23 4.06 3.01
N LEU A 44 7.39 3.59 3.94
CA LEU A 44 6.00 4.04 4.06
C LEU A 44 5.92 5.55 4.34
N ALA A 45 6.68 6.08 5.30
CA ALA A 45 6.69 7.50 5.65
C ALA A 45 7.29 8.40 4.55
N ALA A 46 8.24 7.88 3.77
CA ALA A 46 8.79 8.60 2.63
C ALA A 46 7.75 8.75 1.50
N ARG A 47 6.93 7.72 1.29
CA ARG A 47 6.07 7.56 0.11
C ARG A 47 4.58 7.87 0.39
N SER A 48 4.20 8.05 1.65
CA SER A 48 2.84 8.40 2.08
C SER A 48 2.87 9.39 3.25
N LEU A 49 2.20 10.53 3.08
CA LEU A 49 2.06 11.53 4.13
C LEU A 49 1.19 11.04 5.30
N PHE A 50 0.24 10.14 5.03
CA PHE A 50 -0.52 9.46 6.07
C PHE A 50 0.41 8.69 7.00
N PHE A 51 1.22 7.77 6.44
CA PHE A 51 2.14 6.96 7.24
C PHE A 51 3.20 7.81 7.95
N ARG A 52 3.67 8.88 7.30
CA ARG A 52 4.57 9.85 7.97
C ARG A 52 3.95 10.41 9.24
N LYS A 53 2.74 10.96 9.15
CA LYS A 53 2.03 11.53 10.31
C LYS A 53 1.72 10.46 11.35
N PHE A 54 1.26 9.30 10.89
CA PHE A 54 0.92 8.16 11.74
C PHE A 54 2.11 7.71 12.58
N PHE A 55 3.29 7.53 11.97
CA PHE A 55 4.49 7.10 12.69
C PHE A 55 5.13 8.22 13.52
N CYS A 56 5.08 9.48 13.09
CA CYS A 56 5.58 10.59 13.92
C CYS A 56 4.70 10.84 15.15
N GLY A 57 3.39 10.62 15.06
CA GLY A 57 2.45 10.81 16.16
C GLY A 57 2.55 9.72 17.24
N THR A 58 2.98 8.51 16.88
CA THR A 58 3.23 7.42 17.84
C THR A 58 4.51 7.61 18.65
N ASP A 59 5.40 8.50 18.20
CA ASP A 59 6.66 8.83 18.89
C ASP A 59 6.48 9.98 19.92
N SER A 60 5.23 10.34 20.28
CA SER A 60 4.98 11.31 21.35
C SER A 60 5.67 10.86 22.64
N PRO A 61 6.48 11.72 23.29
CA PRO A 61 7.07 11.39 24.57
C PRO A 61 5.92 11.06 25.52
N GLN A 62 5.97 9.88 26.12
CA GLN A 62 5.12 9.63 27.28
C GLN A 62 5.38 10.74 28.29
N PRO A 63 4.34 11.30 28.94
CA PRO A 63 4.58 12.27 29.99
C PRO A 63 5.45 11.58 31.05
N VAL A 64 6.64 12.12 31.27
CA VAL A 64 7.51 11.74 32.37
C VAL A 64 6.76 12.02 33.68
N THR A 65 5.99 11.06 34.16
CA THR A 65 5.43 11.10 35.51
C THR A 65 6.58 10.89 36.49
N GLY A 66 7.17 11.98 36.98
CA GLY A 66 8.20 11.93 38.00
C GLY A 66 9.09 13.17 38.00
N ILE A 67 8.53 14.32 38.39
CA ILE A 67 9.34 15.46 38.83
C ILE A 67 9.89 15.07 40.20
N ASP A 68 11.16 14.67 40.25
CA ASP A 68 11.93 14.61 41.49
C ASP A 68 12.93 15.78 41.47
N PRO A 69 12.72 16.85 42.26
CA PRO A 69 13.44 18.10 42.11
C PRO A 69 14.77 18.09 42.86
N THR A 70 15.66 17.12 42.62
CA THR A 70 17.04 17.17 43.15
C THR A 70 18.07 16.44 42.29
N ARG A 71 18.47 16.98 41.13
CA ARG A 71 19.83 16.69 40.63
C ARG A 71 20.40 17.74 39.69
N HIS A 72 21.51 18.33 40.12
CA HIS A 72 22.36 19.22 39.35
C HIS A 72 23.05 18.51 38.17
N GLY A 73 23.04 19.18 37.02
CA GLY A 73 24.14 19.26 36.04
C GLY A 73 24.53 18.02 35.25
N SER A 74 24.17 17.96 33.96
CA SER A 74 25.05 17.55 32.84
C SER A 74 24.35 17.61 31.47
N VAL A 75 24.98 18.37 30.55
CA VAL A 75 25.08 18.26 29.06
C VAL A 75 23.84 17.85 28.22
N PRO A 76 23.45 18.60 27.17
CA PRO A 76 22.47 18.11 26.19
C PRO A 76 23.14 17.04 25.30
N ALA A 77 22.76 15.77 25.51
CA ALA A 77 23.12 14.69 24.62
C ALA A 77 22.30 14.80 23.32
N SER A 78 23.00 14.71 22.19
CA SER A 78 22.48 14.58 20.82
C SER A 78 21.31 13.58 20.69
N PRO A 79 20.41 13.74 19.69
CA PRO A 79 19.27 12.86 19.50
C PRO A 79 19.77 11.52 18.96
N THR A 80 20.12 10.61 19.87
CA THR A 80 20.55 9.27 19.51
C THR A 80 19.37 8.33 19.74
N ARG A 81 18.99 7.68 18.64
CA ARG A 81 18.42 6.33 18.52
C ARG A 81 16.90 6.22 18.62
N GLY A 82 16.36 5.75 17.49
CA GLY A 82 14.97 5.38 17.28
C GLY A 82 14.41 4.59 18.45
N SER A 83 13.33 5.14 18.99
CA SER A 83 12.51 4.46 19.97
C SER A 83 11.85 3.27 19.29
N THR A 84 12.41 2.09 19.56
CA THR A 84 11.73 0.80 19.47
C THR A 84 10.56 0.80 20.45
N ALA A 85 9.45 1.44 20.07
CA ALA A 85 8.15 1.05 20.60
C ALA A 85 7.98 -0.46 20.32
N PRO A 86 7.35 -1.23 21.22
CA PRO A 86 7.15 -2.66 20.99
C PRO A 86 6.47 -2.81 19.64
N ALA A 87 6.93 -3.78 18.84
CA ALA A 87 6.38 -4.17 17.55
C ALA A 87 4.95 -4.72 17.74
N GLY A 88 4.04 -3.84 18.13
CA GLY A 88 2.62 -4.11 18.22
C GLY A 88 2.11 -4.29 16.80
N ILE A 89 1.32 -5.34 16.61
CA ILE A 89 0.63 -5.58 15.35
C ILE A 89 -0.41 -4.47 15.16
N ILE A 90 -0.29 -3.71 14.08
CA ILE A 90 -1.17 -2.58 13.77
C ILE A 90 -2.37 -3.11 12.98
N PRO A 91 -3.60 -3.06 13.52
CA PRO A 91 -4.77 -3.54 12.79
C PRO A 91 -5.13 -2.59 11.64
N VAL A 92 -5.49 -3.17 10.49
CA VAL A 92 -6.02 -2.45 9.33
C VAL A 92 -7.38 -3.06 8.99
N ASN A 93 -8.44 -2.34 9.32
CA ASN A 93 -9.82 -2.82 9.18
C ASN A 93 -10.58 -2.12 8.03
N SER A 94 -10.01 -1.07 7.47
CA SER A 94 -10.69 -0.21 6.48
C SER A 94 -10.50 -0.68 5.04
N VAL A 95 -9.58 -1.60 4.79
CA VAL A 95 -9.24 -2.10 3.45
C VAL A 95 -9.00 -3.60 3.51
N GLY A 96 -9.39 -4.32 2.45
CA GLY A 96 -9.11 -5.74 2.30
C GLY A 96 -7.62 -6.03 2.06
N TYR A 97 -7.21 -7.28 2.26
CA TYR A 97 -5.81 -7.69 2.15
C TYR A 97 -5.21 -7.40 0.77
N GLU A 98 -5.96 -7.70 -0.30
CA GLU A 98 -5.51 -7.50 -1.68
C GLU A 98 -5.22 -6.03 -1.98
N VAL A 99 -6.15 -5.15 -1.58
CA VAL A 99 -6.03 -3.70 -1.78
C VAL A 99 -4.85 -3.14 -1.00
N PHE A 100 -4.64 -3.63 0.23
CA PHE A 100 -3.50 -3.23 1.04
C PHE A 100 -2.16 -3.68 0.41
N LEU A 101 -2.09 -4.89 -0.14
CA LEU A 101 -0.89 -5.34 -0.86
C LEU A 101 -0.62 -4.52 -2.13
N LEU A 102 -1.64 -4.20 -2.93
CA LEU A 102 -1.48 -3.36 -4.12
C LEU A 102 -0.94 -1.96 -3.75
N LEU A 103 -1.45 -1.39 -2.66
CA LEU A 103 -0.94 -0.14 -2.11
C LEU A 103 0.55 -0.26 -1.72
N LEU A 104 0.92 -1.31 -0.99
CA LEU A 104 2.31 -1.54 -0.60
C LEU A 104 3.21 -1.75 -1.81
N GLN A 105 2.82 -2.57 -2.78
CA GLN A 105 3.57 -2.77 -4.02
C GLN A 105 3.84 -1.44 -4.74
N PHE A 106 2.83 -0.56 -4.80
CA PHE A 106 3.01 0.78 -5.36
C PHE A 106 3.98 1.65 -4.55
N LEU A 107 3.89 1.60 -3.21
CA LEU A 107 4.78 2.38 -2.35
C LEU A 107 6.26 1.96 -2.51
N TYR A 108 6.51 0.67 -2.70
CA TYR A 108 7.86 0.11 -2.86
C TYR A 108 8.42 0.25 -4.29
N SER A 109 7.61 0.02 -5.32
CA SER A 109 8.10 -0.03 -6.71
C SER A 109 7.77 1.20 -7.55
N GLY A 110 6.80 2.02 -7.11
CA GLY A 110 6.20 3.07 -7.93
C GLY A 110 5.30 2.55 -9.06
N GLN A 111 5.07 1.23 -9.14
CA GLN A 111 4.25 0.57 -10.14
C GLN A 111 3.20 -0.31 -9.46
N VAL A 112 2.04 -0.47 -10.09
CA VAL A 112 1.03 -1.43 -9.65
C VAL A 112 0.25 -1.92 -10.86
N SER A 113 0.01 -3.23 -10.93
CA SER A 113 -0.80 -3.85 -11.97
C SER A 113 -2.18 -4.16 -11.40
N ILE A 114 -3.12 -3.22 -11.59
CA ILE A 114 -4.54 -3.42 -11.24
C ILE A 114 -5.25 -4.24 -12.35
N VAL A 115 -4.61 -4.36 -13.53
CA VAL A 115 -5.08 -5.16 -14.65
C VAL A 115 -4.76 -6.63 -14.41
N PRO A 116 -5.76 -7.54 -14.41
CA PRO A 116 -5.53 -8.96 -14.21
C PRO A 116 -4.69 -9.54 -15.35
N GLN A 117 -3.68 -10.35 -15.02
CA GLN A 117 -3.04 -11.24 -15.98
C GLN A 117 -4.08 -12.29 -16.42
N LYS A 118 -4.11 -12.58 -17.73
CA LYS A 118 -5.19 -13.26 -18.48
C LYS A 118 -5.67 -14.63 -17.93
N HIS A 119 -5.06 -15.19 -16.89
CA HIS A 119 -5.30 -16.56 -16.44
C HIS A 119 -5.45 -16.80 -14.93
N GLU A 120 -5.43 -15.78 -14.06
CA GLU A 120 -5.67 -16.01 -12.62
C GLU A 120 -7.15 -15.84 -12.23
N PRO A 121 -7.75 -16.81 -11.51
CA PRO A 121 -9.11 -16.69 -11.00
C PRO A 121 -9.17 -15.63 -9.90
N ARG A 122 -10.07 -14.65 -10.05
CA ARG A 122 -10.28 -13.62 -9.03
C ARG A 122 -11.00 -14.22 -7.82
N PRO A 123 -10.59 -13.93 -6.57
CA PRO A 123 -11.26 -14.43 -5.37
C PRO A 123 -12.77 -14.13 -5.34
N ASN A 124 -13.17 -13.02 -5.95
CA ASN A 124 -14.56 -12.55 -6.01
C ASN A 124 -15.22 -12.68 -7.40
N CYS A 125 -14.62 -13.40 -8.38
CA CYS A 125 -15.32 -13.76 -9.64
C CYS A 125 -15.75 -15.23 -9.59
N GLY A 126 -17.05 -15.49 -9.45
CA GLY A 126 -17.60 -16.85 -9.43
C GLY A 126 -17.76 -17.51 -10.82
N GLU A 127 -17.52 -16.77 -11.91
CA GLU A 127 -17.80 -17.23 -13.27
C GLU A 127 -16.53 -17.72 -14.00
N ARG A 128 -16.51 -19.02 -14.34
CA ARG A 128 -15.42 -19.68 -15.09
C ARG A 128 -15.19 -19.14 -16.51
N GLY A 129 -16.05 -18.26 -17.02
CA GLY A 129 -15.95 -17.63 -18.33
C GLY A 129 -15.80 -16.10 -18.28
N CYS A 130 -15.55 -15.50 -17.11
CA CYS A 130 -15.50 -14.04 -17.00
C CYS A 130 -14.25 -13.46 -17.68
N TRP A 131 -14.48 -12.50 -18.58
CA TRP A 131 -13.40 -11.67 -19.13
C TRP A 131 -12.98 -10.71 -18.02
N HIS A 132 -11.94 -11.05 -17.26
CA HIS A 132 -11.54 -10.32 -16.04
C HIS A 132 -11.22 -8.83 -16.24
N THR A 133 -11.08 -8.37 -17.49
CA THR A 133 -10.97 -6.95 -17.85
C THR A 133 -12.31 -6.20 -17.82
N HIS A 134 -13.44 -6.91 -17.76
CA HIS A 134 -14.80 -6.36 -17.77
C HIS A 134 -15.69 -6.89 -16.65
N CYS A 135 -15.17 -7.73 -15.75
CA CYS A 135 -15.98 -8.24 -14.64
C CYS A 135 -16.20 -7.14 -13.57
N SER A 136 -17.36 -7.16 -12.91
CA SER A 136 -17.68 -6.24 -11.81
C SER A 136 -16.60 -6.23 -10.74
N ALA A 137 -16.06 -7.41 -10.39
CA ALA A 137 -14.96 -7.55 -9.46
C ALA A 137 -13.68 -6.79 -9.86
N ALA A 138 -13.48 -6.47 -11.16
CA ALA A 138 -12.40 -5.61 -11.64
C ALA A 138 -12.63 -4.14 -11.35
N VAL A 139 -13.88 -3.71 -11.57
CA VAL A 139 -14.31 -2.35 -11.25
C VAL A 139 -14.27 -2.16 -9.73
N ASP A 140 -14.78 -3.11 -8.96
CA ASP A 140 -14.80 -3.06 -7.49
C ASP A 140 -13.38 -2.96 -6.92
N LEU A 141 -12.45 -3.83 -7.36
CA LEU A 141 -11.05 -3.73 -6.91
C LEU A 141 -10.41 -2.39 -7.26
N ALA A 142 -10.70 -1.84 -8.45
CA ALA A 142 -10.19 -0.54 -8.84
C ALA A 142 -10.79 0.59 -7.98
N LEU A 143 -12.08 0.54 -7.67
CA LEU A 143 -12.75 1.51 -6.80
C LEU A 143 -12.23 1.41 -5.36
N ASP A 144 -12.04 0.21 -4.82
CA ASP A 144 -11.47 0.01 -3.49
C ASP A 144 -10.01 0.49 -3.42
N THR A 145 -9.22 0.23 -4.46
CA THR A 145 -7.85 0.74 -4.58
C THR A 145 -7.84 2.27 -4.64
N LEU A 146 -8.78 2.88 -5.37
CA LEU A 146 -8.93 4.32 -5.42
C LEU A 146 -9.30 4.89 -4.05
N ALA A 147 -10.26 4.30 -3.35
CA ALA A 147 -10.67 4.73 -2.01
C ALA A 147 -9.49 4.62 -1.02
N ALA A 148 -8.78 3.49 -1.03
CA ALA A 148 -7.60 3.25 -0.20
C ALA A 148 -6.48 4.26 -0.50
N SER A 149 -6.15 4.50 -1.77
CA SER A 149 -5.10 5.44 -2.15
C SER A 149 -5.35 6.85 -1.62
N ARG A 150 -6.61 7.31 -1.63
CA ARG A 150 -7.00 8.61 -1.06
C ARG A 150 -6.90 8.60 0.46
N TYR A 151 -7.36 7.54 1.11
CA TYR A 151 -7.28 7.38 2.56
C TYR A 151 -5.82 7.40 3.06
N PHE A 152 -4.95 6.63 2.42
CA PHE A 152 -3.52 6.56 2.77
C PHE A 152 -2.68 7.71 2.16
N GLY A 153 -3.31 8.71 1.52
CA GLY A 153 -2.61 9.88 0.99
C GLY A 153 -1.55 9.56 -0.06
N VAL A 154 -1.84 8.60 -0.96
CA VAL A 154 -0.99 8.18 -2.08
C VAL A 154 -1.59 8.72 -3.39
N GLU A 155 -1.46 10.02 -3.61
CA GLU A 155 -2.16 10.73 -4.72
C GLU A 155 -1.78 10.20 -6.10
N GLN A 156 -0.52 9.79 -6.31
CA GLN A 156 -0.07 9.25 -7.60
C GLN A 156 -0.79 7.93 -7.94
N LEU A 157 -1.06 7.10 -6.93
CA LEU A 157 -1.85 5.89 -7.10
C LEU A 157 -3.30 6.24 -7.42
N ALA A 158 -3.88 7.22 -6.73
CA ALA A 158 -5.25 7.67 -6.99
C ALA A 158 -5.44 8.12 -8.45
N LEU A 159 -4.50 8.91 -8.98
CA LEU A 159 -4.53 9.36 -10.38
C LEU A 159 -4.39 8.19 -11.36
N LEU A 160 -3.45 7.28 -11.12
CA LEU A 160 -3.25 6.10 -11.96
C LEU A 160 -4.53 5.22 -11.98
N THR A 161 -5.10 4.96 -10.81
CA THR A 161 -6.32 4.15 -10.69
C THR A 161 -7.51 4.84 -11.37
N GLN A 162 -7.67 6.16 -11.27
CA GLN A 162 -8.72 6.90 -11.98
C GLN A 162 -8.62 6.69 -13.50
N VAL A 163 -7.43 6.89 -14.09
CA VAL A 163 -7.22 6.69 -15.54
C VAL A 163 -7.55 5.26 -15.96
N LEU A 164 -7.13 4.27 -15.16
CA LEU A 164 -7.44 2.85 -15.40
C LEU A 164 -8.94 2.57 -15.28
N SER A 165 -9.62 3.10 -14.27
CA SER A 165 -11.07 2.96 -14.09
C SER A 165 -11.85 3.54 -15.26
N PHE A 166 -11.46 4.69 -15.81
CA PHE A 166 -12.08 5.23 -17.02
C PHE A 166 -11.95 4.27 -18.21
N SER A 167 -10.77 3.68 -18.42
CA SER A 167 -10.56 2.70 -19.48
C SER A 167 -11.39 1.43 -19.27
N LEU A 168 -11.49 0.92 -18.04
CA LEU A 168 -12.27 -0.27 -17.70
C LEU A 168 -13.77 -0.02 -17.89
N CYS A 169 -14.29 1.12 -17.44
CA CYS A 169 -15.70 1.49 -17.62
C CYS A 169 -16.04 1.70 -19.10
N PHE A 170 -15.18 2.39 -19.87
CA PHE A 170 -15.45 2.64 -21.30
C PHE A 170 -15.50 1.33 -22.09
N HIS A 171 -14.58 0.40 -21.81
CA HIS A 171 -14.53 -0.88 -22.49
C HIS A 171 -15.64 -1.83 -22.04
N SER A 172 -16.03 -1.80 -20.75
CA SER A 172 -17.18 -2.56 -20.24
C SER A 172 -18.49 -2.07 -20.85
N SER A 173 -18.71 -0.75 -20.94
CA SER A 173 -19.87 -0.17 -21.62
C SER A 173 -19.91 -0.50 -23.10
N TYR A 174 -18.78 -0.46 -23.82
CA TYR A 174 -18.71 -0.87 -25.23
C TYR A 174 -19.01 -2.36 -25.43
N SER A 175 -18.47 -3.23 -24.58
CA SER A 175 -18.69 -4.68 -24.65
C SER A 175 -20.16 -5.05 -24.43
N MET A 176 -20.81 -4.46 -23.42
CA MET A 176 -22.25 -4.60 -23.15
C MET A 176 -23.12 -4.09 -24.32
N HIS A 177 -22.68 -3.03 -25.00
CA HIS A 177 -23.40 -2.47 -26.14
C HIS A 177 -23.34 -3.35 -27.40
N ILE A 178 -22.27 -4.15 -27.55
CA ILE A 178 -22.10 -5.12 -28.63
C ILE A 178 -22.95 -6.38 -28.35
N THR A 179 -22.93 -6.90 -27.11
CA THR A 179 -23.73 -8.10 -26.75
C THR A 179 -25.24 -7.86 -26.88
N ARG A 180 -25.73 -6.64 -26.59
CA ARG A 180 -27.15 -6.26 -26.80
C ARG A 180 -27.55 -6.09 -28.26
N LYS A 181 -26.63 -5.95 -29.21
CA LYS A 181 -26.94 -5.83 -30.65
C LYS A 181 -26.91 -7.18 -31.39
N GLN A 182 -26.47 -8.25 -30.73
CA GLN A 182 -26.39 -9.60 -31.30
C GLN A 182 -27.51 -10.54 -30.80
N ASN A 183 -28.50 -10.02 -30.07
CA ASN A 183 -29.65 -10.78 -29.57
C ASN A 183 -30.96 -10.08 -29.96
#